data_AF-A0A9X3JYU6-F1
#
_entry.id   AF-A0A9X3JYU6-F1
#
_cell.length_a   1.000
_cell.length_b   1.000
_cell.length_c   1.000
_cell.angle_alpha   90.00
_cell.angle_beta   90.00
_cell.angle_gamma   90.00
#
_symmetry.space_group_name_H-M   'P 1'
#
loop_
_entity.id
_entity.type
_entity.pdbx_description
1 polymer ?
#
loop_
_entity_poly.entity_id
_entity_poly.type
_entity_poly.pdbx_seq_one_letter_code
_entity_poly.pdbx_strand_id
1 'polypeptide(L)'
;MKLRFVAVVVGCFLSGAVWAAPDSCRMPGHSGDPSELAKALLPEIERLEAAIPSLSPREEEWLKGELNQKDLRRSLRATDSREHVMRVAKWNAGSLLGSLRVLTKAVTPRVQERQVDQWAFFVYTLIEYDAGVHLARLEGEGVIKSDSLPEFWTLFGKTGAPLADSIRMFRSMLARHILICILPKVAD
;
A
#
# COMPACT_ATOMS: atom_id res chain seq x y z
N MET A 1 8.19 73.25 -13.48
CA MET A 1 8.67 71.94 -12.97
C MET A 1 7.47 70.99 -12.97
N LYS A 2 7.31 70.15 -14.00
CA LYS A 2 6.16 69.25 -14.19
C LYS A 2 6.65 67.81 -14.13
N LEU A 3 6.34 67.11 -13.04
CA LEU A 3 6.57 65.66 -12.91
C LEU A 3 5.54 64.91 -13.76
N ARG A 4 6.02 64.14 -14.75
CA ARG A 4 5.20 63.18 -15.50
C ARG A 4 5.23 61.86 -14.73
N PHE A 5 4.06 61.45 -14.23
CA PHE A 5 3.83 60.10 -13.73
C PHE A 5 3.80 59.13 -14.92
N VAL A 6 4.72 58.16 -14.93
CA VAL A 6 4.67 57.00 -15.83
C VAL A 6 3.84 55.94 -15.12
N ALA A 7 2.61 55.72 -15.58
CA ALA A 7 1.81 54.58 -15.19
C ALA A 7 2.33 53.33 -15.92
N VAL A 8 2.97 52.42 -15.19
CA VAL A 8 3.33 51.09 -15.70
C VAL A 8 2.06 50.24 -15.64
N VAL A 9 1.47 49.99 -16.80
CA VAL A 9 0.40 49.00 -16.97
C VAL A 9 1.05 47.62 -16.92
N VAL A 10 1.03 47.00 -15.74
CA VAL A 10 1.36 45.58 -15.59
C VAL A 10 0.16 44.80 -16.14
N GLY A 11 0.29 44.37 -17.40
CA GLY A 11 -0.66 43.45 -18.01
C GLY A 11 -0.62 42.11 -17.27
N CYS A 12 -1.70 41.79 -16.55
CA CYS A 12 -1.96 40.45 -16.06
C CYS A 12 -2.10 39.51 -17.26
N PHE A 13 -1.03 38.78 -17.57
CA PHE A 13 -1.13 37.55 -18.32
C PHE A 13 -1.97 36.57 -17.49
N LEU A 14 -3.26 36.45 -17.86
CA LEU A 14 -4.05 35.25 -17.62
C LEU A 14 -3.50 34.13 -18.52
N SER A 15 -2.25 33.74 -18.31
CA SER A 15 -1.74 32.45 -18.75
C SER A 15 -2.24 31.46 -17.70
N GLY A 16 -3.31 30.74 -18.05
CA GLY A 16 -3.81 29.62 -17.27
C GLY A 16 -2.63 28.77 -16.85
N ALA A 17 -2.37 28.76 -15.54
CA ALA A 17 -1.52 27.76 -14.94
C ALA A 17 -2.23 26.43 -15.22
N VAL A 18 -1.82 25.78 -16.31
CA VAL A 18 -1.88 24.33 -16.40
C VAL A 18 -1.07 23.91 -15.19
N TRP A 19 -1.76 23.56 -14.11
CA TRP A 19 -1.17 22.83 -13.01
C TRP A 19 -0.68 21.54 -13.63
N ALA A 20 0.53 21.56 -14.17
CA ALA A 20 1.25 20.36 -14.51
C ALA A 20 1.21 19.56 -13.21
N ALA A 21 0.49 18.42 -13.24
CA ALA A 21 0.50 17.50 -12.12
C ALA A 21 1.98 17.33 -11.76
N PRO A 22 2.38 17.63 -10.51
CA PRO A 22 3.79 17.63 -10.15
C PRO A 22 4.39 16.30 -10.61
N ASP A 23 5.63 16.32 -11.13
CA ASP A 23 6.31 15.12 -11.66
C ASP A 23 6.27 13.92 -10.68
N SER A 24 5.95 14.16 -9.41
CA SER A 24 5.59 13.17 -8.40
C SER A 24 4.41 12.24 -8.73
N CYS A 25 3.56 12.54 -9.72
CA CYS A 25 2.45 11.67 -10.13
C CYS A 25 2.79 10.71 -11.28
N ARG A 26 4.06 10.64 -11.65
CA ARG A 26 4.59 9.63 -12.56
C ARG A 26 5.30 8.54 -11.76
N MET A 27 4.52 7.55 -11.30
CA MET A 27 5.06 6.32 -10.76
C MET A 27 5.09 5.27 -11.89
N PRO A 28 6.26 4.70 -12.24
CA PRO A 28 6.34 3.71 -13.32
C PRO A 28 5.33 2.58 -13.09
N GLY A 29 4.54 2.26 -14.12
CA GLY A 29 3.53 1.20 -14.07
C GLY A 29 2.21 1.56 -13.37
N HIS A 30 2.06 2.77 -12.83
CA HIS A 30 0.86 3.14 -12.07
C HIS A 30 0.20 4.43 -12.57
N SER A 31 -1.12 4.37 -12.72
CA SER A 31 -1.95 5.50 -13.17
C SER A 31 -2.13 6.54 -12.06
N GLY A 32 -2.31 7.81 -12.46
CA GLY A 32 -2.84 8.86 -11.60
C GLY A 32 -4.37 8.86 -11.53
N ASP A 33 -5.06 8.05 -12.32
CA ASP A 33 -6.50 7.86 -12.23
C ASP A 33 -6.84 6.85 -11.10
N PRO A 34 -7.73 7.18 -10.15
CA PRO A 34 -8.08 6.29 -9.05
C PRO A 34 -8.61 4.93 -9.50
N SER A 35 -9.50 4.91 -10.49
CA SER A 35 -10.14 3.66 -10.93
C SER A 35 -9.14 2.75 -11.63
N GLU A 36 -8.33 3.31 -12.53
CA GLU A 36 -7.31 2.55 -13.25
C GLU A 36 -6.21 2.04 -12.30
N LEU A 37 -5.81 2.82 -11.30
CA LEU A 37 -4.86 2.36 -10.28
C LEU A 37 -5.42 1.19 -9.48
N ALA A 38 -6.67 1.29 -9.00
CA ALA A 38 -7.29 0.22 -8.23
C ALA A 38 -7.44 -1.07 -9.05
N LYS A 39 -7.85 -0.96 -10.32
CA LYS A 39 -7.95 -2.11 -11.24
C LYS A 39 -6.59 -2.76 -11.51
N ALA A 40 -5.53 -1.97 -11.66
CA ALA A 40 -4.18 -2.49 -11.90
C ALA A 40 -3.63 -3.25 -10.68
N LEU A 41 -3.88 -2.73 -9.47
CA LEU A 41 -3.40 -3.36 -8.23
C LEU A 41 -4.19 -4.61 -7.84
N LEU A 42 -5.49 -4.65 -8.14
CA LEU A 42 -6.38 -5.75 -7.74
C LEU A 42 -5.83 -7.16 -8.07
N PRO A 43 -5.47 -7.50 -9.32
CA PRO A 43 -4.99 -8.85 -9.64
C PRO A 43 -3.63 -9.19 -9.00
N GLU A 44 -2.79 -8.20 -8.71
CA GLU A 44 -1.51 -8.42 -8.02
C GLU A 44 -1.74 -8.77 -6.56
N ILE A 45 -2.62 -8.01 -5.88
CA ILE A 45 -2.94 -8.25 -4.48
C ILE A 45 -3.80 -9.51 -4.30
N GLU A 46 -4.68 -9.85 -5.24
CA GLU A 46 -5.40 -11.13 -5.25
C GLU A 46 -4.45 -12.32 -5.32
N ARG A 47 -3.44 -12.26 -6.19
CA ARG A 47 -2.43 -13.30 -6.30
C ARG A 47 -1.60 -13.44 -5.03
N LEU A 48 -1.17 -12.31 -4.45
CA LEU A 48 -0.44 -12.28 -3.19
C LEU A 48 -1.24 -12.91 -2.06
N GLU A 49 -2.49 -12.47 -1.90
CA GLU A 49 -3.38 -12.98 -0.85
C GLU A 49 -3.60 -14.48 -1.01
N ALA A 50 -3.87 -14.96 -2.22
CA ALA A 50 -4.08 -16.37 -2.50
C ALA A 50 -2.84 -17.24 -2.26
N ALA A 51 -1.65 -16.68 -2.48
CA ALA A 51 -0.38 -17.41 -2.30
C ALA A 51 -0.02 -17.62 -0.82
N ILE A 52 -0.46 -16.75 0.09
CA ILE A 52 -0.19 -16.89 1.52
C ILE A 52 -1.13 -17.96 2.11
N PRO A 53 -0.61 -19.07 2.67
CA PRO A 53 -1.47 -20.09 3.24
C PRO A 53 -2.15 -19.59 4.53
N SER A 54 -3.39 -20.01 4.74
CA SER A 54 -4.08 -19.82 6.02
C SER A 54 -3.55 -20.83 7.06
N LEU A 55 -3.56 -20.44 8.33
CA LEU A 55 -3.28 -21.36 9.42
C LEU A 55 -4.36 -22.44 9.51
N SER A 56 -3.93 -23.66 9.81
CA SER A 56 -4.86 -24.72 10.23
C SER A 56 -5.50 -24.35 11.58
N PRO A 57 -6.66 -24.93 11.92
CA PRO A 57 -7.31 -24.68 13.21
C PRO A 57 -6.39 -24.94 14.42
N ARG A 58 -5.53 -25.96 14.31
CA ARG A 58 -4.56 -26.32 15.34
C ARG A 58 -3.45 -25.27 15.49
N GLU A 59 -2.93 -24.75 14.38
CA GLU A 59 -1.91 -23.69 14.40
C GLU A 59 -2.48 -22.38 14.96
N GLU A 60 -3.73 -22.03 14.60
CA GLU A 60 -4.40 -20.84 15.15
C GLU A 60 -4.63 -20.97 16.66
N GLU A 61 -5.10 -22.14 17.13
CA GLU A 61 -5.30 -22.40 18.55
C GLU A 61 -3.98 -22.35 19.33
N TRP A 62 -2.93 -22.97 18.80
CA TRP A 62 -1.59 -22.90 19.37
C TRP A 62 -1.09 -21.45 19.46
N LEU A 63 -1.14 -20.71 18.36
CA LEU A 63 -0.63 -19.33 18.30
C LEU A 63 -1.39 -18.41 19.26
N LYS A 64 -2.72 -18.55 19.31
CA LYS A 64 -3.57 -17.82 20.28
C LYS A 64 -3.22 -18.21 21.72
N GLY A 65 -2.97 -19.49 21.96
CA GLY A 65 -2.53 -20.00 23.26
C GLY A 65 -1.20 -19.40 23.71
N GLU A 66 -0.21 -19.31 22.82
CA GLU A 66 1.12 -18.77 23.16
C GLU A 66 1.12 -17.25 23.34
N LEU A 67 0.39 -16.51 22.50
CA LEU A 67 0.38 -15.03 22.54
C LEU A 67 -0.31 -14.48 23.79
N ASN A 68 -1.33 -15.18 24.31
CA ASN A 68 -2.11 -14.73 25.47
C ASN A 68 -1.54 -15.22 26.81
N GLN A 69 -0.36 -15.83 26.83
CA GLN A 69 0.29 -16.28 28.06
C GLN A 69 0.90 -15.09 28.81
N LYS A 70 0.92 -15.17 30.15
CA LYS A 70 1.65 -14.21 31.00
C LYS A 70 3.17 -14.35 30.89
N ASP A 71 3.67 -15.44 30.31
CA ASP A 71 5.09 -15.65 30.05
C ASP A 71 5.53 -14.88 28.79
N LEU A 72 6.25 -13.78 29.03
CA LEU A 72 6.79 -12.92 27.97
C LEU A 72 7.69 -13.69 26.99
N ARG A 73 8.47 -14.68 27.45
CA ARG A 73 9.37 -15.43 26.56
C ARG A 73 8.59 -16.31 25.59
N ARG A 74 7.47 -16.88 26.03
CA ARG A 74 6.57 -17.64 25.15
C ARG A 74 5.92 -16.73 24.12
N SER A 75 5.38 -15.60 24.57
CA SER A 75 4.76 -14.61 23.68
C SER A 75 5.72 -14.11 22.61
N LEU A 76 6.97 -13.78 22.98
CA LEU A 76 8.00 -13.35 22.01
C LEU A 76 8.33 -14.44 20.98
N ARG A 77 8.53 -15.70 21.42
CA ARG A 77 8.75 -16.81 20.47
C ARG A 77 7.55 -17.04 19.54
N ALA A 78 6.34 -16.80 20.03
CA ALA A 78 5.14 -16.89 19.22
C ALA A 78 5.08 -15.77 18.18
N THR A 79 5.42 -14.54 18.54
CA THR A 79 5.54 -13.42 17.59
C THR A 79 6.60 -13.70 16.52
N ASP A 80 7.71 -14.34 16.89
CA ASP A 80 8.78 -14.72 15.95
C ASP A 80 8.49 -16.02 15.17
N SER A 81 7.36 -16.69 15.43
CA SER A 81 7.00 -17.94 14.76
C SER A 81 6.56 -17.73 13.32
N ARG A 82 6.73 -18.76 12.49
CA ARG A 82 6.25 -18.76 11.10
C ARG A 82 4.73 -18.57 11.05
N GLU A 83 4.00 -19.17 11.98
CA GLU A 83 2.54 -19.11 12.04
C GLU A 83 2.07 -17.67 12.30
N HIS A 84 2.76 -16.93 13.18
CA HIS A 84 2.47 -15.50 13.39
C HIS A 84 2.73 -14.69 12.12
N VAL A 85 3.88 -14.89 11.48
CA VAL A 85 4.25 -14.23 10.23
C VAL A 85 3.21 -14.51 9.14
N MET A 86 2.78 -15.75 8.97
CA MET A 86 1.74 -16.14 8.02
C MET A 86 0.41 -15.44 8.33
N ARG A 87 -0.03 -15.46 9.58
CA ARG A 87 -1.30 -14.82 9.99
C ARG A 87 -1.29 -13.32 9.73
N VAL A 88 -0.22 -12.63 10.11
CA VAL A 88 -0.10 -11.17 9.90
C VAL A 88 0.00 -10.84 8.42
N ALA A 89 0.82 -11.57 7.65
CA ALA A 89 0.93 -11.37 6.21
C ALA A 89 -0.41 -11.61 5.49
N LYS A 90 -1.14 -12.68 5.85
CA LYS A 90 -2.46 -13.01 5.31
C LYS A 90 -3.48 -11.93 5.64
N TRP A 91 -3.51 -11.46 6.89
CA TRP A 91 -4.39 -10.39 7.31
C TRP A 91 -4.09 -9.07 6.56
N ASN A 92 -2.81 -8.71 6.40
CA ASN A 92 -2.41 -7.50 5.67
C ASN A 92 -2.80 -7.57 4.19
N ALA A 93 -2.49 -8.68 3.51
CA ALA A 93 -2.87 -8.90 2.11
C ALA A 93 -4.40 -8.91 1.94
N GLY A 94 -5.12 -9.57 2.84
CA GLY A 94 -6.58 -9.58 2.86
C GLY A 94 -7.20 -8.19 3.07
N SER A 95 -6.57 -7.35 3.90
CA SER A 95 -7.00 -5.97 4.15
C SER A 95 -6.81 -5.09 2.91
N LEU A 96 -5.65 -5.18 2.25
CA LEU A 96 -5.39 -4.52 0.96
C LEU A 96 -6.40 -4.97 -0.10
N LEU A 97 -6.64 -6.29 -0.19
CA LEU A 97 -7.57 -6.87 -1.15
C LEU A 97 -9.01 -6.38 -0.90
N GLY A 98 -9.44 -6.38 0.36
CA GLY A 98 -10.76 -5.89 0.76
C GLY A 98 -10.98 -4.44 0.31
N SER A 99 -10.01 -3.56 0.56
CA SER A 99 -10.07 -2.18 0.10
C SER A 99 -10.13 -2.07 -1.43
N LEU A 100 -9.29 -2.81 -2.16
CA LEU A 100 -9.29 -2.77 -3.62
C LEU A 100 -10.61 -3.27 -4.22
N ARG A 101 -11.23 -4.29 -3.64
CA ARG A 101 -12.55 -4.77 -4.06
C ARG A 101 -13.65 -3.74 -3.85
N VAL A 102 -13.57 -2.94 -2.79
CA VAL A 102 -14.50 -1.82 -2.58
C VAL A 102 -14.22 -0.70 -3.57
N LEU A 103 -12.96 -0.29 -3.74
CA LEU A 103 -12.55 0.77 -4.66
C LEU A 103 -12.88 0.46 -6.13
N THR A 104 -12.83 -0.81 -6.51
CA THR A 104 -13.22 -1.30 -7.85
C THR A 104 -14.71 -1.62 -7.98
N LYS A 105 -15.50 -1.40 -6.91
CA LYS A 105 -16.94 -1.71 -6.84
C LYS A 105 -17.29 -3.20 -7.02
N ALA A 106 -16.32 -4.09 -6.85
CA ALA A 106 -16.56 -5.53 -6.81
C ALA A 106 -17.30 -5.96 -5.53
N VAL A 107 -17.18 -5.17 -4.45
CA VAL A 107 -17.90 -5.36 -3.19
C VAL A 107 -18.51 -4.02 -2.75
N THR A 108 -19.78 -4.04 -2.34
CA THR A 108 -20.45 -2.88 -1.75
C THR A 108 -20.29 -2.92 -0.22
N PRO A 109 -19.71 -1.89 0.41
CA PRO A 109 -19.55 -1.86 1.86
C PRO A 109 -20.92 -1.74 2.55
N ARG A 110 -21.04 -2.30 3.76
CA ARG A 110 -22.29 -2.26 4.55
C ARG A 110 -22.64 -0.85 4.99
N VAL A 111 -21.63 -0.04 5.28
CA VAL A 111 -21.74 1.38 5.60
C VAL A 111 -21.26 2.16 4.39
N GLN A 112 -22.00 3.18 4.01
CA GLN A 112 -21.62 4.03 2.89
C GLN A 112 -20.43 4.90 3.33
N GLU A 113 -19.23 4.48 2.94
CA GLU A 113 -17.98 5.20 3.19
C GLU A 113 -17.64 6.10 2.01
N ARG A 114 -17.05 7.26 2.28
CA ARG A 114 -16.56 8.15 1.22
C ARG A 114 -15.33 7.51 0.58
N GLN A 115 -15.11 7.77 -0.71
CA GLN A 115 -13.94 7.22 -1.41
C GLN A 115 -12.62 7.65 -0.76
N VAL A 116 -12.55 8.87 -0.23
CA VAL A 116 -11.38 9.35 0.52
C VAL A 116 -11.05 8.46 1.73
N ASP A 117 -12.05 7.97 2.45
CA ASP A 117 -11.87 7.14 3.64
C ASP A 117 -11.36 5.75 3.24
N GLN A 118 -11.85 5.21 2.12
CA GLN A 118 -11.43 3.92 1.56
C GLN A 118 -9.97 3.94 1.08
N TRP A 119 -9.57 5.00 0.37
CA TRP A 119 -8.18 5.19 -0.04
C TRP A 119 -7.26 5.45 1.15
N ALA A 120 -7.71 6.21 2.16
CA ALA A 120 -6.94 6.44 3.38
C ALA A 120 -6.69 5.11 4.14
N PHE A 121 -7.70 4.24 4.25
CA PHE A 121 -7.54 2.92 4.84
C PHE A 121 -6.57 2.03 4.06
N PHE A 122 -6.65 2.06 2.72
CA PHE A 122 -5.69 1.33 1.87
C PHE A 122 -4.25 1.83 2.08
N VAL A 123 -4.04 3.15 2.15
CA VAL A 123 -2.73 3.76 2.44
C VAL A 123 -2.21 3.34 3.81
N TYR A 124 -3.06 3.40 4.85
CA TYR A 124 -2.70 2.97 6.20
C TYR A 124 -2.21 1.51 6.20
N THR A 125 -2.90 0.64 5.48
CA THR A 125 -2.53 -0.78 5.36
C THR A 125 -1.22 -0.97 4.58
N LEU A 126 -0.96 -0.15 3.55
CA LEU A 126 0.28 -0.18 2.76
C LEU A 126 1.51 0.14 3.61
N ILE A 127 1.43 1.14 4.49
CA ILE A 127 2.58 1.60 5.28
C ILE A 127 2.83 0.76 6.53
N GLU A 128 2.12 -0.36 6.71
CA GLU A 128 2.34 -1.20 7.87
C GLU A 128 3.79 -1.73 7.90
N TYR A 129 4.46 -1.48 9.02
CA TYR A 129 5.92 -1.51 9.14
C TYR A 129 6.47 -2.92 8.92
N ASP A 130 5.84 -3.92 9.53
CA ASP A 130 6.32 -5.31 9.50
C ASP A 130 5.86 -6.09 8.26
N ALA A 131 4.96 -5.54 7.45
CA ALA A 131 4.44 -6.24 6.27
C ALA A 131 5.56 -6.63 5.29
N GLY A 132 6.53 -5.74 5.05
CA GLY A 132 7.68 -6.04 4.18
C GLY A 132 8.60 -7.12 4.75
N VAL A 133 8.81 -7.13 6.06
CA VAL A 133 9.66 -8.11 6.76
C VAL A 133 9.00 -9.49 6.70
N HIS A 134 7.70 -9.57 7.00
CA HIS A 134 6.96 -10.82 6.98
C HIS A 134 6.89 -11.43 5.58
N LEU A 135 6.58 -10.64 4.55
CA LEU A 135 6.55 -11.14 3.17
C LEU A 135 7.91 -11.64 2.70
N ALA A 136 8.99 -10.89 2.97
CA ALA A 136 10.33 -11.32 2.62
C ALA A 136 10.75 -12.59 3.35
N ARG A 137 10.36 -12.75 4.62
CA ARG A 137 10.61 -13.96 5.39
C ARG A 137 9.87 -15.17 4.81
N LEU A 138 8.59 -15.03 4.49
CA LEU A 138 7.81 -16.13 3.89
C LEU A 138 8.38 -16.55 2.53
N GLU A 139 8.89 -15.61 1.74
CA GLU A 139 9.57 -15.90 0.48
C GLU A 139 10.90 -16.63 0.71
N GLY A 140 11.73 -16.13 1.63
CA GLY A 140 13.01 -16.77 1.97
C GLY A 140 12.86 -18.17 2.60
N GLU A 141 11.75 -18.43 3.30
CA GLU A 141 11.39 -19.75 3.83
C GLU A 141 10.73 -20.67 2.78
N GLY A 142 10.49 -20.17 1.55
CA GLY A 142 9.85 -20.92 0.47
C GLY A 142 8.36 -21.20 0.68
N VAL A 143 7.71 -20.47 1.60
CA VAL A 143 6.26 -20.58 1.87
C VAL A 143 5.47 -19.93 0.74
N ILE A 144 5.95 -18.80 0.22
CA ILE A 144 5.42 -18.15 -0.99
C ILE A 144 6.51 -18.05 -2.05
N LYS A 145 6.10 -18.00 -3.32
CA LYS A 145 7.03 -17.84 -4.44
C LYS A 145 7.26 -16.36 -4.75
N SER A 146 8.43 -16.02 -5.26
CA SER A 146 8.78 -14.64 -5.65
C SER A 146 7.81 -14.04 -6.69
N ASP A 147 7.30 -14.86 -7.63
CA ASP A 147 6.32 -14.46 -8.66
C ASP A 147 4.89 -14.20 -8.13
N SER A 148 4.66 -14.53 -6.86
CA SER A 148 3.42 -14.26 -6.14
C SER A 148 3.41 -12.87 -5.49
N LEU A 149 4.57 -12.23 -5.37
CA LEU A 149 4.70 -10.84 -4.92
C LEU A 149 4.39 -9.87 -6.08
N PRO A 150 3.80 -8.69 -5.80
CA PRO A 150 3.71 -7.61 -6.78
C PRO A 150 5.09 -7.32 -7.38
N GLU A 151 5.19 -7.36 -8.72
CA GLU A 151 6.47 -7.31 -9.42
C GLU A 151 7.27 -6.06 -9.01
N PHE A 152 6.58 -4.93 -8.94
CA PHE A 152 7.16 -3.65 -8.59
C PHE A 152 7.80 -3.66 -7.19
N TRP A 153 7.28 -4.44 -6.24
CA TRP A 153 7.84 -4.55 -4.88
C TRP A 153 9.17 -5.30 -4.83
N THR A 154 9.48 -6.10 -5.86
CA THR A 154 10.68 -6.95 -5.91
C THR A 154 11.85 -6.34 -6.70
N LEU A 155 11.65 -5.19 -7.35
CA LEU A 155 12.60 -4.64 -8.32
C LEU A 155 14.01 -4.40 -7.76
N PHE A 156 14.12 -3.90 -6.52
CA PHE A 156 15.43 -3.66 -5.89
C PHE A 156 16.00 -4.92 -5.22
N GLY A 157 15.15 -5.88 -4.87
CA GLY A 157 15.59 -7.22 -4.49
C GLY A 157 16.42 -7.88 -5.59
N LYS A 158 16.01 -7.70 -6.85
CA LYS A 158 16.72 -8.20 -8.04
C LYS A 158 18.09 -7.52 -8.28
N THR A 159 18.32 -6.34 -7.69
CA THR A 159 19.59 -5.60 -7.80
C THR A 159 20.51 -5.80 -6.58
N GLY A 160 20.17 -6.73 -5.68
CA GLY A 160 21.00 -7.10 -4.53
C GLY A 160 20.64 -6.42 -3.21
N ALA A 161 19.59 -5.59 -3.16
CA ALA A 161 19.08 -5.07 -1.88
C ALA A 161 18.31 -6.16 -1.12
N PRO A 162 18.22 -6.10 0.22
CA PRO A 162 17.34 -6.99 0.98
C PRO A 162 15.89 -6.89 0.49
N LEU A 163 15.24 -8.04 0.22
CA LEU A 163 13.87 -8.08 -0.30
C LEU A 163 12.89 -7.31 0.61
N ALA A 164 13.07 -7.40 1.93
CA ALA A 164 12.26 -6.68 2.91
C ALA A 164 12.32 -5.15 2.72
N ASP A 165 13.51 -4.62 2.39
CA ASP A 165 13.71 -3.19 2.15
C ASP A 165 13.09 -2.77 0.81
N SER A 166 13.23 -3.59 -0.22
CA SER A 166 12.59 -3.38 -1.52
C SER A 166 11.06 -3.28 -1.36
N ILE A 167 10.44 -4.26 -0.70
CA ILE A 167 8.99 -4.28 -0.47
C ILE A 167 8.56 -3.05 0.33
N ARG A 168 9.24 -2.73 1.44
CA ARG A 168 8.91 -1.58 2.29
C ARG A 168 8.96 -0.27 1.50
N MET A 169 10.06 -0.05 0.78
CA MET A 169 10.27 1.17 0.02
C MET A 169 9.17 1.36 -1.05
N PHE A 170 8.86 0.32 -1.82
CA PHE A 170 7.85 0.44 -2.88
C PHE A 170 6.42 0.57 -2.35
N ARG A 171 6.10 -0.05 -1.21
CA ARG A 171 4.84 0.20 -0.51
C ARG A 171 4.73 1.64 -0.03
N SER A 172 5.80 2.21 0.53
CA SER A 172 5.85 3.63 0.91
C SER A 172 5.76 4.57 -0.28
N MET A 173 6.39 4.23 -1.41
CA MET A 173 6.27 5.00 -2.66
C MET A 173 4.83 4.98 -3.19
N LEU A 174 4.17 3.82 -3.19
CA LEU A 174 2.77 3.69 -3.59
C LEU A 174 1.85 4.49 -2.66
N ALA A 175 2.05 4.37 -1.35
CA ALA A 175 1.31 5.16 -0.37
C ALA A 175 1.45 6.66 -0.63
N ARG A 176 2.67 7.14 -0.85
CA ARG A 176 2.94 8.55 -1.20
C ARG A 176 2.27 8.96 -2.51
N HIS A 177 2.33 8.11 -3.54
CA HIS A 177 1.64 8.35 -4.81
C HIS A 177 0.13 8.52 -4.59
N ILE A 178 -0.48 7.64 -3.80
CA ILE A 178 -1.91 7.72 -3.49
C ILE A 178 -2.24 9.02 -2.74
N LEU A 179 -1.47 9.35 -1.70
CA LEU A 179 -1.69 10.56 -0.91
C LEU A 179 -1.62 11.84 -1.75
N ILE A 180 -0.68 11.91 -2.72
CA ILE A 180 -0.42 13.13 -3.50
C ILE A 180 -1.29 13.18 -4.77
N CYS A 181 -1.55 12.05 -5.40
CA CYS A 181 -2.07 12.01 -6.77
C CYS A 181 -3.49 11.44 -6.89
N ILE A 182 -3.92 10.65 -5.90
CA ILE A 182 -5.20 9.96 -5.92
C ILE A 182 -6.18 10.62 -4.95
N LEU A 183 -5.79 10.80 -3.68
CA LEU A 183 -6.66 11.39 -2.66
C LEU A 183 -7.27 12.74 -3.06
N PRO A 184 -6.52 13.70 -3.64
CA PRO A 184 -7.11 14.98 -4.05
C PRO A 184 -8.20 14.86 -5.11
N LYS A 185 -8.26 13.75 -5.87
CA LYS A 185 -9.24 13.53 -6.93
C LYS A 185 -10.54 12.87 -6.45
N VAL A 186 -10.56 12.38 -5.21
CA VAL A 186 -11.67 11.63 -4.61
C VAL A 186 -12.15 12.26 -3.29
N ALA A 187 -11.60 13.41 -2.94
CA ALA A 187 -11.94 14.18 -1.74
C ALA A 187 -13.14 15.12 -1.96
N ASP A 188 -13.41 15.47 -3.22
CA ASP A 188 -14.56 16.28 -3.67
C ASP A 188 -15.82 15.41 -3.86
#